data_AF-A0A5R9L1B8-F1
#
_entry.id   AF-A0A5R9L1B8-F1
#
_cell.length_a   1.000
_cell.length_b   1.000
_cell.length_c   1.000
_cell.angle_alpha   90.00
_cell.angle_beta   90.00
_cell.angle_gamma   90.00
#
_symmetry.space_group_name_H-M   'P 1'
#
loop_
_entity.id
_entity.type
_entity.pdbx_description
1 polymer ?
#
loop_
_entity_poly.entity_id
_entity_poly.type
_entity_poly.pdbx_seq_one_letter_code
_entity_poly.pdbx_strand_id
1 'polypeptide(L)'
;MKTNSQKHAVISLSHESFKHYLVQRYAENPEKEYTTREDWINLYNHAKEDMEKSGGRIIGYELVDEELVSHERINSYWPANWMWVLQFNQH
;
A
#
# COMPACT_ATOMS: atom_id res chain seq x y z
N MET A 1 -15.55 16.17 -26.73
CA MET A 1 -15.85 15.64 -25.38
C MET A 1 -14.55 15.63 -24.59
N LYS A 2 -14.42 16.45 -23.55
CA LYS A 2 -13.31 16.32 -22.59
C LYS A 2 -13.65 15.10 -21.74
N THR A 3 -12.83 14.05 -21.81
CA THR A 3 -12.89 12.96 -20.84
C THR A 3 -12.65 13.58 -19.47
N ASN A 4 -13.73 13.66 -18.68
CA ASN A 4 -13.66 14.07 -17.29
C ASN A 4 -12.94 12.92 -16.58
N SER A 5 -11.60 12.91 -16.59
CA SER A 5 -10.83 11.92 -15.83
C SER A 5 -11.23 12.12 -14.38
N GLN A 6 -12.02 11.18 -13.83
CA GLN A 6 -12.30 11.16 -12.40
C GLN A 6 -10.96 11.30 -11.69
N LYS A 7 -10.75 12.43 -11.00
CA LYS A 7 -9.48 12.72 -10.37
C LYS A 7 -9.35 11.77 -9.19
N HIS A 8 -8.62 10.67 -9.38
CA HIS A 8 -8.32 9.77 -8.29
C HIS A 8 -7.36 10.48 -7.32
N ALA A 9 -7.67 10.45 -6.02
CA ALA A 9 -6.73 10.94 -5.03
C ALA A 9 -5.59 9.92 -4.94
N VAL A 10 -4.35 10.39 -5.06
CA VAL A 10 -3.15 9.54 -5.03
C VAL A 10 -2.24 10.02 -3.93
N ILE A 11 -1.81 9.10 -3.08
CA ILE A 11 -0.85 9.35 -2.00
C ILE A 11 0.34 8.41 -2.20
N SER A 12 1.55 8.96 -2.18
CA SER A 12 2.80 8.19 -2.15
C SER A 12 3.37 8.18 -0.73
N LEU A 13 3.74 7.02 -0.23
CA LEU A 13 4.35 6.81 1.08
C LEU A 13 5.70 6.11 0.92
N SER A 14 6.66 6.52 1.74
CA SER A 14 7.89 5.76 1.92
C SER A 14 7.58 4.38 2.54
N HIS A 15 8.56 3.47 2.51
CA HIS A 15 8.43 2.16 3.13
C HIS A 15 7.98 2.24 4.61
N GLU A 16 8.64 3.10 5.39
CA GLU A 16 8.34 3.27 6.81
C GLU A 16 7.03 4.01 7.04
N SER A 17 6.74 5.05 6.26
CA SER A 17 5.44 5.75 6.34
C SER A 17 4.27 4.82 6.01
N PHE A 18 4.46 3.87 5.10
CA PHE A 18 3.43 2.87 4.79
C PHE A 18 3.23 1.87 5.93
N LYS A 19 4.29 1.40 6.58
CA LYS A 19 4.15 0.59 7.80
C LYS A 19 3.38 1.33 8.89
N HIS A 20 3.71 2.59 9.14
CA HIS A 20 2.96 3.42 10.08
C HIS A 20 1.48 3.56 9.69
N TYR A 21 1.19 3.79 8.41
CA TYR A 21 -0.18 3.82 7.90
C TYR A 21 -0.93 2.50 8.16
N LEU A 22 -0.29 1.35 7.89
CA LEU A 22 -0.88 0.03 8.12
C LEU A 22 -1.22 -0.18 9.59
N VAL A 23 -0.30 0.14 10.51
CA VAL A 23 -0.54 0.03 11.95
C VAL A 23 -1.68 0.95 12.37
N GLN A 24 -1.62 2.24 12.02
CA GLN A 24 -2.61 3.21 12.50
C GLN A 24 -4.02 2.93 12.00
N ARG A 25 -4.17 2.33 10.81
CA ARG A 25 -5.48 2.17 10.17
C ARG A 25 -6.04 0.75 10.22
N TYR A 26 -5.19 -0.27 10.33
CA TYR A 26 -5.60 -1.68 10.21
C TYR A 26 -5.12 -2.59 11.35
N ALA A 27 -4.29 -2.11 12.28
CA ALA A 27 -3.94 -2.88 13.47
C ALA A 27 -5.10 -2.93 14.46
N GLU A 28 -5.36 -4.12 15.02
CA GLU A 28 -6.27 -4.28 16.16
C GLU A 28 -5.72 -3.61 17.43
N ASN A 29 -4.39 -3.61 17.59
CA ASN A 29 -3.70 -2.95 18.69
C ASN A 29 -2.50 -2.13 18.16
N PRO A 30 -2.70 -0.84 17.85
CA PRO A 30 -1.64 0.03 17.32
C PRO A 30 -0.44 0.23 18.25
N GLU A 31 -0.56 -0.06 19.54
CA GLU A 31 0.52 0.05 20.52
C GLU A 31 1.41 -1.20 20.55
N LYS A 32 0.97 -2.30 19.93
CA LYS A 32 1.77 -3.51 19.79
C LYS A 32 2.95 -3.26 18.86
N GLU A 33 4.11 -3.81 19.23
CA GLU A 33 5.26 -3.86 18.34
C GLU A 33 5.04 -4.93 17.25
N TYR A 34 4.96 -4.50 15.99
CA TYR A 34 4.86 -5.37 14.82
C TYR A 34 6.24 -5.58 14.22
N THR A 35 6.85 -6.75 14.48
CA THR A 35 8.24 -7.02 14.10
C THR A 35 8.40 -8.16 13.11
N THR A 36 7.38 -9.01 12.95
CA THR A 36 7.48 -10.19 12.09
C THR A 36 7.06 -9.87 10.66
N ARG A 37 7.58 -10.65 9.69
CA ARG A 37 7.16 -10.52 8.28
C ARG A 37 5.67 -10.84 8.11
N GLU A 38 5.18 -11.83 8.84
CA GLU A 38 3.79 -12.29 8.77
C GLU A 38 2.82 -11.21 9.25
N ASP A 39 3.16 -10.50 10.33
CA ASP A 39 2.39 -9.36 10.82
C ASP A 39 2.17 -8.31 9.71
N TRP A 40 3.24 -7.91 9.02
CA TRP A 40 3.17 -6.89 7.98
C TRP A 40 2.39 -7.35 6.74
N ILE A 41 2.59 -8.60 6.33
CA ILE A 41 1.85 -9.19 5.21
C ILE A 41 0.35 -9.26 5.53
N ASN A 42 -0.01 -9.64 6.75
CA ASN A 42 -1.41 -9.72 7.18
C ASN A 42 -2.07 -8.34 7.18
N LEU A 43 -1.41 -7.32 7.75
CA LEU A 43 -1.89 -5.94 7.72
C LEU A 43 -2.03 -5.41 6.28
N TYR A 44 -1.07 -5.69 5.41
CA TYR A 44 -1.12 -5.31 4.01
C TYR A 44 -2.28 -5.97 3.27
N ASN A 45 -2.49 -7.28 3.47
CA ASN A 45 -3.58 -8.00 2.81
C ASN A 45 -4.94 -7.44 3.21
N HIS A 46 -5.13 -7.15 4.51
CA HIS A 46 -6.33 -6.50 5.01
C HIS A 46 -6.52 -5.10 4.37
N ALA A 47 -5.46 -4.29 4.35
CA ALA A 47 -5.49 -2.96 3.73
C ALA A 47 -5.79 -2.99 2.24
N LYS A 48 -5.22 -3.96 1.52
CA LYS A 48 -5.42 -4.14 0.09
C LYS A 48 -6.86 -4.54 -0.21
N GLU A 49 -7.41 -5.50 0.53
CA GLU A 49 -8.79 -5.93 0.37
C GLU A 49 -9.78 -4.78 0.63
N ASP A 50 -9.58 -4.01 1.71
CA ASP A 50 -10.39 -2.83 2.03
C ASP A 50 -10.32 -1.77 0.92
N MET A 51 -9.10 -1.47 0.45
CA MET A 51 -8.89 -0.51 -0.65
C MET A 51 -9.58 -0.96 -1.94
N GLU A 52 -9.43 -2.22 -2.32
CA GLU A 52 -10.03 -2.79 -3.54
C GLU A 52 -11.56 -2.81 -3.47
N LYS A 53 -12.15 -3.06 -2.28
CA LYS A 53 -13.60 -2.95 -2.06
C LYS A 53 -14.14 -1.54 -2.32
N SER A 54 -13.34 -0.51 -2.02
CA SER A 54 -13.68 0.90 -2.34
C SER A 54 -13.38 1.30 -3.79
N GLY A 55 -12.93 0.37 -4.63
CA GLY A 55 -12.48 0.64 -5.99
C GLY A 55 -11.15 1.37 -6.08
N GLY A 56 -10.41 1.46 -4.97
CA GLY A 56 -9.04 1.95 -4.92
C GLY A 56 -8.03 0.82 -5.16
N ARG A 57 -6.74 1.16 -5.04
CA ARG A 57 -5.63 0.19 -5.14
C ARG A 57 -4.41 0.61 -4.34
N ILE A 58 -3.64 -0.38 -3.91
CA ILE A 58 -2.30 -0.23 -3.34
C ILE A 58 -1.30 -0.84 -4.32
N ILE A 59 -0.27 -0.07 -4.68
CA ILE A 59 0.81 -0.51 -5.58
C ILE A 59 2.15 -0.25 -4.88
N GLY A 60 3.02 -1.25 -4.84
CA GLY A 60 4.41 -1.12 -4.45
C GLY A 60 5.29 -0.79 -5.64
N TYR A 61 6.31 0.04 -5.45
CA TYR A 61 7.29 0.38 -6.47
C TYR A 61 8.69 0.15 -5.94
N GLU A 62 9.54 -0.46 -6.76
CA GLU A 62 10.93 -0.78 -6.47
C GLU A 62 11.82 -0.24 -7.58
N LEU A 63 12.98 0.30 -7.23
CA LEU A 63 14.00 0.66 -8.20
C LEU A 63 14.96 -0.52 -8.37
N VAL A 64 14.97 -1.14 -9.54
CA VAL A 64 15.82 -2.28 -9.91
C VAL A 64 16.58 -1.90 -11.17
N ASP A 65 17.92 -1.93 -11.14
CA ASP A 65 18.77 -1.58 -12.28
C ASP A 65 18.39 -0.23 -12.94
N GLU A 66 18.12 0.78 -12.09
CA GLU A 66 17.67 2.12 -12.48
C GLU A 66 16.27 2.18 -13.14
N GLU A 67 15.55 1.06 -13.20
CA GLU A 67 14.17 0.98 -13.68
C GLU A 67 13.18 0.90 -12.53
N LEU A 68 12.06 1.62 -12.66
CA LEU A 68 10.98 1.60 -11.68
C LEU A 68 10.01 0.45 -11.99
N VAL A 69 10.06 -0.59 -11.17
CA VAL A 69 9.22 -1.79 -11.29
C VAL A 69 8.02 -1.66 -10.35
N SER A 70 6.81 -1.92 -10.85
CA SER A 70 5.58 -1.90 -10.06
C SER A 70 5.16 -3.31 -9.63
N HIS A 71 4.68 -3.43 -8.40
CA HIS A 71 4.22 -4.66 -7.78
C HIS A 71 2.82 -4.49 -7.20
N GLU A 72 1.85 -5.24 -7.71
CA GLU A 72 0.45 -5.16 -7.24
C GLU A 72 0.15 -6.10 -6.07
N ARG A 73 1.04 -7.03 -5.73
CA ARG A 73 0.86 -8.03 -4.68
C ARG A 73 2.18 -8.29 -3.96
N ILE A 74 2.10 -8.61 -2.68
CA ILE A 74 3.21 -9.20 -1.93
C ILE A 74 3.05 -10.72 -2.01
N ASN A 75 4.10 -11.42 -2.43
CA ASN A 75 4.06 -12.87 -2.56
C ASN A 75 4.36 -13.54 -1.21
N SER A 76 5.64 -13.61 -0.82
CA SER A 76 6.08 -14.44 0.32
C SER A 76 7.03 -13.72 1.28
N TYR A 77 7.40 -12.48 0.96
CA TYR A 77 8.37 -11.70 1.71
C TYR A 77 7.94 -10.24 1.76
N TRP A 78 8.01 -9.65 2.95
CA TRP A 78 7.79 -8.21 3.11
C TRP A 78 8.96 -7.43 2.48
N PRO A 79 8.73 -6.57 1.49
CA PRO A 79 9.79 -5.91 0.75
C PRO A 79 10.62 -4.98 1.65
N ALA A 80 11.91 -4.80 1.37
CA ALA A 80 12.79 -3.97 2.20
C ALA A 80 12.67 -2.46 1.93
N ASN A 81 12.42 -2.08 0.68
CA ASN A 81 12.69 -0.72 0.18
C ASN A 81 11.64 -0.20 -0.81
N TRP A 82 10.46 -0.82 -0.87
CA TRP A 82 9.41 -0.35 -1.76
C TRP A 82 8.84 1.00 -1.33
N MET A 83 8.56 1.86 -2.32
CA MET A 83 7.67 3.00 -2.18
C MET A 83 6.23 2.55 -2.44
N TRP A 84 5.27 3.07 -1.69
CA TRP A 84 3.89 2.64 -1.78
C TRP A 84 3.00 3.75 -2.32
N VAL A 85 2.17 3.43 -3.31
CA VAL A 85 1.19 4.34 -3.86
C VAL A 85 -0.20 3.82 -3.53
N LEU A 86 -0.98 4.65 -2.85
CA LEU A 86 -2.38 4.41 -2.56
C LEU A 86 -3.20 5.30 -3.50
N GLN A 87 -4.05 4.68 -4.31
CA GLN A 87 -4.98 5.38 -5.18
C GLN A 87 -6.40 5.14 -4.69
N PHE A 88 -7.09 6.22 -4.37
CA PHE A 88 -8.46 6.21 -3.90
C PHE A 88 -9.39 6.65 -5.03
N ASN A 89 -10.52 5.98 -5.13
CA ASN A 89 -11.57 6.41 -6.03
C ASN A 89 -12.36 7.56 -5.39
N GLN A 90 -12.57 8.66 -6.13
CA GLN A 90 -13.50 9.70 -5.70
C GLN A 90 -14.88 9.30 -6.20
N HIS A 91 -15.78 8.98 -5.26
CA HIS A 91 -17.22 8.88 -5.52
C HIS A 91 -17.82 10.26 -5.75
#